data_AF-A0A7J8J4I3-F1
#
_entry.id   AF-A0A7J8J4I3-F1
#
_cell.length_a   1.000
_cell.length_b   1.000
_cell.length_c   1.000
_cell.angle_alpha   90.00
_cell.angle_beta   90.00
_cell.angle_gamma   90.00
#
_symmetry.space_group_name_H-M   'P 1'
#
loop_
_entity.id
_entity.type
_entity.pdbx_description
1 polymer ?
#
loop_
_entity_poly.entity_id
_entity_poly.type
_entity_poly.pdbx_seq_one_letter_code
_entity_poly.pdbx_strand_id
1 'polypeptide(L)'
;MVFFRKIFILQLVGLVLTYNFTDCNFKEISNAYKKVIIYDLKSYMNGAERTHFNITYSCDDQPNCLTKIEHLTFHPAAHCPSLARETFAEKTKRVLTSSCPDYSRTQINNTQVMKKRRKREKPKNNCTEIVSNLMGLWGRFIRASRKQI
;
A
#
# COMPACT_ATOMS: atom_id res chain seq x y z
N MET A 1 36.98 -39.34 -15.54
CA MET A 1 37.56 -38.40 -14.57
C MET A 1 36.83 -37.07 -14.67
N VAL A 2 36.39 -36.57 -13.52
CA VAL A 2 35.99 -35.20 -13.16
C VAL A 2 34.70 -34.61 -13.75
N PHE A 3 33.67 -34.65 -12.89
CA PHE A 3 32.45 -33.85 -12.87
C PHE A 3 32.76 -32.34 -12.92
N PHE A 4 32.20 -31.61 -13.89
CA PHE A 4 32.02 -30.16 -13.74
C PHE A 4 30.69 -29.88 -13.04
N ARG A 5 30.74 -29.94 -11.69
CA ARG A 5 29.77 -29.26 -10.83
C ARG A 5 29.89 -27.75 -11.06
N LYS A 6 28.94 -27.15 -11.78
CA LYS A 6 28.71 -25.70 -11.69
C LYS A 6 27.45 -25.47 -10.89
N ILE A 7 27.70 -25.15 -9.61
CA ILE A 7 26.73 -24.64 -8.65
C ILE A 7 26.21 -23.32 -9.21
N PHE A 8 25.01 -23.32 -9.77
CA PHE A 8 24.31 -22.08 -10.09
C PHE A 8 23.49 -21.67 -8.87
N ILE A 9 24.13 -20.80 -8.08
CA ILE A 9 23.59 -19.68 -7.32
C ILE A 9 22.15 -19.89 -6.83
N LEU A 10 22.04 -20.13 -5.52
CA LEU A 10 20.85 -19.90 -4.71
C LEU A 10 20.10 -18.68 -5.25
N GLN A 11 18.97 -18.90 -5.93
CA GLN A 11 17.98 -17.85 -6.08
C GLN A 11 17.52 -17.54 -4.67
N LEU A 12 18.14 -16.53 -4.04
CA LEU A 12 17.49 -15.73 -3.01
C LEU A 12 16.26 -15.15 -3.71
N VAL A 13 15.19 -15.94 -3.74
CA VAL A 13 13.83 -15.43 -3.86
C VAL A 13 13.80 -14.36 -2.79
N GLY A 14 13.82 -13.10 -3.23
CA GLY A 14 13.80 -11.96 -2.35
C GLY A 14 12.54 -12.10 -1.51
N LEU A 15 12.69 -12.72 -0.35
CA LEU A 15 11.74 -12.70 0.73
C LEU A 15 11.80 -11.25 1.18
N VAL A 16 11.11 -10.38 0.45
CA VAL A 16 10.81 -9.04 0.91
C VAL A 16 10.00 -9.29 2.15
N LEU A 17 10.67 -9.24 3.30
CA LEU A 17 10.07 -9.40 4.60
C LEU A 17 8.95 -8.37 4.64
N THR A 18 7.70 -8.83 4.56
CA THR A 18 6.56 -7.96 4.77
C THR A 18 6.71 -7.44 6.19
N TYR A 19 6.92 -6.13 6.32
CA TYR A 19 7.12 -5.49 7.61
C TYR A 19 5.99 -5.88 8.58
N ASN A 20 6.34 -6.19 9.83
CA ASN A 20 5.38 -6.56 10.85
C ASN A 20 4.82 -5.30 11.54
N PHE A 21 3.54 -5.01 11.34
CA PHE A 21 2.88 -3.83 11.88
C PHE A 21 2.34 -3.99 13.32
N THR A 22 2.63 -5.09 14.01
CA THR A 22 2.09 -5.35 15.37
C THR A 22 2.55 -4.32 16.41
N ASP A 23 3.78 -3.83 16.32
CA ASP A 23 4.36 -2.90 17.29
C ASP A 23 4.14 -1.41 16.95
N CYS A 24 3.29 -1.11 15.96
CA CYS A 24 3.01 0.26 15.58
C CYS A 24 2.10 0.98 16.59
N ASN A 25 2.31 2.29 16.74
CA ASN A 25 1.41 3.18 17.47
C ASN A 25 0.12 3.44 16.68
N PHE A 26 -0.85 2.54 16.79
CA PHE A 26 -2.10 2.63 16.04
C PHE A 26 -2.93 3.87 16.36
N LYS A 27 -2.80 4.44 17.57
CA LYS A 27 -3.52 5.65 17.99
C LYS A 27 -3.06 6.85 17.18
N GLU A 28 -1.76 7.03 17.03
CA GLU A 28 -1.19 8.09 16.20
C GLU A 28 -1.57 7.93 14.73
N ILE A 29 -1.44 6.72 14.20
CA ILE A 29 -1.81 6.41 12.81
C ILE A 29 -3.30 6.72 12.57
N SER A 30 -4.17 6.32 13.51
CA SER A 30 -5.61 6.61 13.45
C SER A 30 -5.91 8.10 13.46
N ASN A 31 -5.20 8.86 14.30
CA ASN A 31 -5.35 10.31 14.38
C ASN A 31 -4.88 11.01 13.10
N ALA A 32 -3.73 10.59 12.55
CA ALA A 32 -3.21 11.13 11.30
C ALA A 32 -4.15 10.83 10.13
N TYR A 33 -4.71 9.62 10.05
CA TYR A 33 -5.70 9.29 9.04
C TYR A 33 -6.90 10.25 9.07
N LYS A 34 -7.50 10.43 10.25
CA LYS A 34 -8.68 11.30 10.44
C LYS A 34 -8.37 12.77 10.17
N LYS A 35 -7.16 13.24 10.48
CA LYS A 35 -6.79 14.65 10.37
C LYS A 35 -6.29 15.06 8.98
N VAL A 36 -5.56 14.20 8.28
CA VAL A 36 -4.85 14.62 7.05
C VAL A 36 -4.99 13.67 5.86
N ILE A 37 -5.01 12.35 6.06
CA ILE A 37 -4.99 11.39 4.94
C ILE A 37 -6.38 11.28 4.29
N ILE A 38 -7.44 11.27 5.10
CA ILE A 38 -8.82 11.12 4.59
C ILE A 38 -9.22 12.24 3.63
N TYR A 39 -8.73 13.46 3.83
CA TYR A 39 -9.04 14.60 2.98
C TYR A 39 -8.39 14.47 1.60
N ASP A 40 -7.15 14.01 1.53
CA ASP A 40 -6.47 13.74 0.26
C ASP A 40 -7.12 12.58 -0.50
N LEU A 41 -7.50 11.50 0.20
CA LEU A 41 -8.24 10.39 -0.41
C LEU A 41 -9.58 10.86 -0.99
N LYS A 42 -10.33 11.67 -0.24
CA LYS A 42 -11.60 12.25 -0.71
C LYS A 42 -11.38 13.20 -1.90
N SER A 43 -10.32 14.00 -1.87
CA SER A 43 -9.96 14.91 -2.96
C SER A 43 -9.60 14.15 -4.23
N TYR A 44 -8.82 13.07 -4.11
CA TYR A 44 -8.50 12.18 -5.22
C TYR A 44 -9.75 11.57 -5.86
N MET A 45 -10.71 11.16 -5.03
CA MET A 45 -11.98 10.56 -5.45
C MET A 45 -13.03 11.59 -5.90
N ASN A 46 -12.73 12.88 -5.93
CA ASN A 46 -13.69 13.89 -6.32
C ASN A 46 -14.08 13.74 -7.81
N GLY A 47 -15.38 13.65 -8.09
CA GLY A 47 -15.92 13.41 -9.43
C GLY A 47 -15.86 11.96 -9.92
N ALA A 48 -15.36 11.01 -9.10
CA ALA A 48 -15.54 9.59 -9.39
C ALA A 48 -16.98 9.17 -9.06
N GLU A 49 -17.65 8.45 -9.97
CA GLU A 49 -18.93 7.83 -9.65
C GLU A 49 -18.75 6.91 -8.44
N ARG A 50 -19.54 7.15 -7.38
CA ARG A 50 -19.50 6.35 -6.14
C ARG A 50 -20.15 4.97 -6.29
N THR A 51 -20.59 4.63 -7.50
CA THR A 51 -21.39 3.44 -7.80
C THR A 51 -20.54 2.19 -7.72
N HIS A 52 -20.80 1.41 -6.67
CA HIS A 52 -20.53 -0.03 -6.56
C HIS A 52 -19.08 -0.48 -6.82
N PHE A 53 -18.11 0.12 -6.14
CA PHE A 53 -16.87 -0.61 -5.92
C PHE A 53 -17.16 -1.75 -4.94
N ASN A 54 -17.18 -2.98 -5.45
CA ASN A 54 -17.21 -4.17 -4.60
C ASN A 54 -15.95 -4.15 -3.75
N ILE A 55 -16.07 -3.89 -2.44
CA ILE A 55 -14.93 -3.88 -1.53
C ILE A 55 -14.37 -5.30 -1.49
N THR A 56 -13.33 -5.56 -2.27
CA THR A 56 -12.70 -6.88 -2.37
C THR A 56 -11.75 -7.12 -1.20
N TYR A 57 -11.21 -6.04 -0.62
CA TYR A 57 -10.22 -6.10 0.43
C TYR A 57 -10.87 -5.96 1.81
N SER A 58 -10.86 -7.06 2.57
CA SER A 58 -11.18 -7.07 4.01
C SER A 58 -9.91 -7.16 4.84
N CYS A 59 -9.97 -6.76 6.10
CA CYS A 59 -8.94 -6.99 7.11
C CYS A 59 -9.61 -7.21 8.48
N ASP A 60 -8.94 -7.97 9.34
CA ASP A 60 -9.51 -8.48 10.60
C ASP A 60 -9.06 -7.68 11.82
N ASP A 61 -7.78 -7.34 11.88
CA ASP A 61 -7.15 -6.54 12.93
C ASP A 61 -6.34 -5.36 12.37
N GLN A 62 -5.85 -4.50 13.28
CA GLN A 62 -5.11 -3.28 12.89
C GLN A 62 -3.82 -3.58 12.12
N PRO A 63 -2.93 -4.50 12.55
CA PRO A 63 -1.77 -4.92 11.77
C PRO A 63 -2.13 -5.40 10.36
N ASN A 64 -3.12 -6.29 10.24
CA ASN A 64 -3.57 -6.84 8.95
C ASN A 64 -4.09 -5.75 8.02
N CYS A 65 -4.82 -4.77 8.57
CA CYS A 65 -5.25 -3.62 7.79
C CYS A 65 -4.06 -2.79 7.31
N LEU A 66 -3.06 -2.52 8.16
CA LEU A 66 -1.87 -1.75 7.76
C LEU A 66 -1.05 -2.44 6.69
N THR A 67 -0.90 -3.77 6.75
CA THR A 67 -0.26 -4.55 5.67
C THR A 67 -0.95 -4.33 4.34
N LYS A 68 -2.29 -4.39 4.30
CA LYS A 68 -3.06 -4.22 3.06
C LYS A 68 -3.09 -2.76 2.58
N ILE A 69 -3.13 -1.80 3.51
CA ILE A 69 -3.02 -0.37 3.24
C ILE A 69 -1.67 -0.06 2.60
N GLU A 70 -0.57 -0.52 3.20
CA GLU A 70 0.79 -0.35 2.66
C GLU A 70 0.86 -0.94 1.25
N HIS A 71 0.39 -2.17 1.09
CA HIS A 71 0.46 -2.84 -0.19
C HIS A 71 -0.27 -2.06 -1.29
N LEU A 72 -1.55 -1.71 -1.09
CA LEU A 72 -2.35 -0.98 -2.08
C LEU A 72 -1.87 0.46 -2.31
N THR A 73 -1.25 1.09 -1.31
CA THR A 73 -0.77 2.47 -1.44
C THR A 73 0.48 2.56 -2.31
N PHE A 74 1.34 1.53 -2.28
CA PHE A 74 2.68 1.70 -2.78
C PHE A 74 3.17 0.65 -3.77
N HIS A 75 2.52 -0.51 -3.84
CA HIS A 75 2.80 -1.51 -4.86
C HIS A 75 1.93 -1.25 -6.09
N PRO A 76 2.49 -1.28 -7.31
CA PRO A 76 1.71 -1.06 -8.52
C PRO A 76 0.70 -2.19 -8.74
N ALA A 77 -0.51 -1.84 -9.18
CA ALA A 77 -1.52 -2.82 -9.59
C ALA A 77 -1.54 -2.99 -11.12
N ALA A 78 -2.07 -4.11 -11.62
CA ALA A 78 -2.08 -4.42 -13.06
C ALA A 78 -2.71 -3.30 -13.93
N HIS A 79 -3.69 -2.57 -13.37
CA HIS A 79 -4.44 -1.53 -14.08
C HIS A 79 -4.25 -0.12 -13.53
N CYS A 80 -3.53 0.06 -12.42
CA CYS A 80 -3.25 1.35 -11.81
C CYS A 80 -1.73 1.56 -11.63
N PRO A 81 -1.13 2.63 -12.20
CA PRO A 81 0.25 2.96 -11.90
C PRO A 81 0.46 3.16 -10.39
N SER A 82 1.71 3.10 -9.94
CA SER A 82 2.02 3.28 -8.52
C SER A 82 1.43 4.58 -7.98
N LEU A 83 0.66 4.48 -6.89
CA LEU A 83 0.09 5.61 -6.15
C LEU A 83 1.12 6.27 -5.21
N ALA A 84 2.37 5.79 -5.18
CA ALA A 84 3.39 6.22 -4.23
C ALA A 84 3.75 7.72 -4.30
N ARG A 85 3.38 8.41 -5.38
CA ARG A 85 3.59 9.85 -5.59
C ARG A 85 2.36 10.71 -5.27
N GLU A 86 1.24 10.09 -4.93
CA GLU A 86 0.04 10.81 -4.52
C GLU A 86 0.24 11.41 -3.12
N THR A 87 -0.39 12.56 -2.85
CA THR A 87 -0.26 13.28 -1.58
C THR A 87 -0.67 12.42 -0.37
N PHE A 88 -1.76 11.64 -0.50
CA PHE A 88 -2.18 10.71 0.53
C PHE A 88 -1.14 9.61 0.79
N ALA A 89 -0.41 9.17 -0.24
CA ALA A 89 0.61 8.12 -0.13
C ALA A 89 1.87 8.63 0.57
N GLU A 90 2.31 9.85 0.25
CA GLU A 90 3.42 10.51 0.94
C GLU A 90 3.11 10.72 2.44
N LYS A 91 1.90 11.18 2.75
CA LYS A 91 1.44 11.33 4.14
C LYS A 91 1.36 9.98 4.85
N THR A 92 0.84 8.95 4.17
CA THR A 92 0.82 7.58 4.71
C THR A 92 2.23 7.09 5.01
N LYS A 93 3.19 7.28 4.10
CA LYS A 93 4.59 6.89 4.31
C LYS A 93 5.17 7.58 5.54
N ARG A 94 4.97 8.90 5.65
CA ARG A 94 5.48 9.70 6.79
C ARG A 94 4.95 9.17 8.11
N VAL A 95 3.64 8.93 8.19
CA VAL A 95 2.97 8.43 9.39
C VAL A 95 3.45 7.03 9.77
N LEU A 96 3.57 6.12 8.81
CA LEU A 96 4.11 4.78 9.10
C LEU A 96 5.56 4.86 9.56
N THR A 97 6.38 5.71 8.96
CA THR A 97 7.79 5.88 9.36
C THR A 97 7.94 6.46 10.77
N SER A 98 7.03 7.35 11.19
CA SER A 98 7.08 7.94 12.54
C SER A 98 6.49 7.04 13.62
N SER A 99 5.48 6.23 13.27
CA SER A 99 4.64 5.53 14.25
C SER A 99 4.84 4.01 14.24
N CYS A 100 5.76 3.48 13.44
CA CYS A 100 6.11 2.06 13.39
C CYS A 100 7.64 1.89 13.57
N PRO A 101 8.12 1.22 14.63
CA PRO A 101 9.55 1.02 14.87
C PRO A 101 10.23 0.32 13.70
N ASP A 102 11.38 0.83 13.26
CA ASP A 102 12.18 0.27 12.15
C ASP A 102 11.45 0.19 10.79
N TYR A 103 10.25 0.75 10.67
CA TYR A 103 9.59 0.86 9.38
C TYR A 103 10.33 1.89 8.53
N SER A 104 11.12 1.38 7.59
CA SER A 104 11.67 2.18 6.51
C SER A 104 11.11 1.66 5.20
N ARG A 105 10.35 2.49 4.50
CA ARG A 105 10.12 2.22 3.08
C ARG A 105 11.41 2.55 2.33
N THR A 106 12.28 1.58 2.18
CA THR A 106 13.29 1.61 1.11
C THR A 106 12.53 1.73 -0.21
N GLN A 107 12.90 2.69 -1.04
CA GLN A 107 12.41 2.67 -2.42
C GLN A 107 12.88 1.34 -2.98
N ILE A 108 11.95 0.42 -3.26
CA ILE A 108 12.27 -0.73 -4.08
C ILE A 108 12.56 -0.13 -5.46
N ASN A 109 13.84 0.17 -5.70
CA ASN A 109 14.40 0.51 -7.00
C ASN A 109 14.39 -0.74 -7.89
N ASN A 110 13.26 -1.43 -7.97
CA ASN A 110 12.98 -2.28 -9.11
C ASN A 110 12.54 -1.36 -10.25
N THR A 111 13.48 -0.53 -10.71
CA THR A 111 13.71 -0.36 -12.14
C THR A 111 14.12 -1.72 -12.72
N GLN A 112 13.21 -2.71 -12.69
CA GLN A 112 13.12 -3.56 -13.85
C GLN A 112 12.75 -2.60 -14.96
N VAL A 113 13.69 -2.39 -15.86
CA VAL A 113 13.52 -1.68 -17.12
C VAL A 113 12.29 -2.27 -17.80
N MET A 114 11.10 -1.75 -17.48
CA MET A 114 9.91 -2.00 -18.26
C MET A 114 10.21 -1.34 -19.60
N LYS A 115 10.63 -2.16 -20.58
CA LYS A 115 10.75 -1.77 -21.99
C LYS A 115 9.61 -0.81 -22.30
N LYS A 116 9.94 0.40 -22.76
CA LYS A 116 9.03 1.49 -23.14
C LYS A 116 7.71 0.94 -23.71
N ARG A 117 6.72 0.68 -22.85
CA ARG A 117 5.34 0.55 -23.29
C ARG A 117 4.87 1.98 -23.48
N ARG A 118 4.50 2.31 -24.71
CA ARG A 118 4.01 3.63 -25.14
C ARG A 118 3.17 4.26 -24.04
N LYS A 119 3.42 5.54 -23.71
CA LYS A 119 2.53 6.39 -22.92
C LYS A 119 1.13 6.33 -23.56
N ARG A 120 0.32 5.37 -23.13
CA ARG A 120 -1.13 5.50 -23.21
C ARG A 120 -1.49 6.27 -21.96
N GLU A 121 -2.03 7.47 -22.15
CA GLU A 121 -2.88 8.08 -21.12
C GLU A 121 -3.96 7.05 -20.82
N LYS A 122 -3.77 6.32 -19.72
CA LYS A 122 -4.77 5.37 -19.24
C LYS A 122 -5.81 6.19 -18.49
N PRO A 123 -7.11 5.99 -18.77
CA PRO A 123 -8.16 6.77 -18.16
C PRO A 123 -8.10 6.69 -16.63
N LYS A 124 -8.41 7.82 -16.00
CA LYS A 124 -8.41 8.06 -14.55
C LYS A 124 -9.31 7.10 -13.75
N ASN A 125 -10.17 6.33 -14.44
CA ASN A 125 -11.11 5.37 -13.87
C ASN A 125 -10.47 4.10 -13.28
N ASN A 126 -9.24 3.72 -13.66
CA ASN A 126 -8.68 2.43 -13.21
C ASN A 126 -8.07 2.47 -11.80
N CYS A 127 -7.76 3.65 -11.25
CA CYS A 127 -7.19 3.79 -9.91
C CYS A 127 -8.24 4.10 -8.83
N THR A 128 -9.42 4.56 -9.22
CA THR A 128 -10.50 4.89 -8.28
C THR A 128 -11.00 3.65 -7.52
N GLU A 129 -11.00 2.47 -8.14
CA GLU A 129 -11.30 1.21 -7.46
C GLU A 129 -10.26 0.87 -6.37
N ILE A 130 -8.97 1.04 -6.68
CA ILE A 130 -7.89 0.82 -5.71
C ILE A 130 -8.01 1.80 -4.55
N VAL A 131 -8.26 3.08 -4.83
CA VAL A 131 -8.41 4.11 -3.79
C VAL A 131 -9.69 3.92 -2.98
N SER A 132 -10.78 3.44 -3.59
CA SER A 132 -12.00 3.06 -2.88
C SER A 132 -11.75 1.91 -1.89
N ASN A 133 -11.05 0.87 -2.33
CA ASN A 133 -10.62 -0.23 -1.45
C ASN A 133 -9.71 0.27 -0.32
N LEU A 134 -8.78 1.19 -0.62
CA LEU A 134 -7.90 1.81 0.37
C LEU A 134 -8.70 2.58 1.44
N MET A 135 -9.70 3.38 1.03
CA MET A 135 -10.62 4.05 1.95
C MET A 135 -11.40 3.05 2.82
N GLY A 136 -11.85 1.93 2.23
CA GLY A 136 -12.52 0.85 2.95
C GLY A 136 -11.64 0.20 4.02
N LEU A 137 -10.38 -0.09 3.69
CA LEU A 137 -9.39 -0.64 4.62
C LEU A 137 -9.09 0.32 5.77
N TRP A 138 -8.91 1.61 5.49
CA TRP A 138 -8.76 2.63 6.54
C TRP A 138 -10.00 2.67 7.45
N GLY A 139 -11.20 2.60 6.90
CA GLY A 139 -12.44 2.50 7.67
C GLY A 139 -12.51 1.26 8.57
N ARG A 140 -11.93 0.12 8.13
CA ARG A 140 -11.81 -1.10 8.95
C ARG A 140 -10.74 -0.95 10.03
N PHE A 141 -9.57 -0.40 9.71
CA PHE A 141 -8.49 -0.10 10.66
C PHE A 141 -8.99 0.74 11.85
N ILE A 142 -9.75 1.81 11.57
CA ILE A 142 -10.33 2.67 12.61
C ILE A 142 -11.39 1.94 13.45
N ARG A 143 -12.12 0.98 12.88
CA ARG A 143 -13.11 0.19 13.63
C ARG A 143 -12.46 -0.90 14.47
N ALA A 144 -11.38 -1.51 13.99
CA ALA A 144 -10.61 -2.50 14.74
C ALA A 144 -10.01 -1.90 16.03
N SER A 145 -9.66 -0.61 16.01
CA SER A 145 -9.20 0.12 17.21
C SER A 145 -10.24 0.22 18.34
N ARG A 146 -11.53 -0.02 18.05
CA ARG A 146 -12.62 0.07 19.05
C ARG A 146 -12.93 -1.27 19.72
N LYS A 147 -12.43 -2.38 19.18
CA LYS A 147 -12.66 -3.74 19.71
C LYS A 147 -11.65 -4.14 20.79
N GLN A 148 -10.62 -3.32 21.01
CA GLN A 148 -9.56 -3.57 22.00
C GLN A 148 -9.75 -2.73 23.30
N ILE A 149 -10.93 -2.10 23.46
CA ILE A 149 -11.34 -1.40 24.69
C ILE A 149 -12.47 -2.21 25.33
#